data_AF-A0A0M4EAL7-F1
#
_entry.id   AF-A0A0M4EAL7-F1
#
_cell.length_a   1.000
_cell.length_b   1.000
_cell.length_c   1.000
_cell.angle_alpha   90.00
_cell.angle_beta   90.00
_cell.angle_gamma   90.00
#
_symmetry.space_group_name_H-M   'P 1'
#
loop_
_entity.id
_entity.type
_entity.pdbx_description
1 polymer ?
#
loop_
_entity_poly.entity_id
_entity_poly.type
_entity_poly.pdbx_seq_one_letter_code
_entity_poly.pdbx_strand_id
1 'polypeptide(L)'
;MVLRKIFPSMYSQSDEVPARSRNATLYLLRCVFLMGIRRPPQHYLLAYCLWSLALNLSSTFYQPLSILTAYIIHISEFTPGEFLTSLQVAFNAWSCSTKVIIVWLLVRRFDAANDILDELDARLSTPGEYAKVHREVARSNGIFFVFMTVYMAYATSTFLAAVAIGVPMYQNYYPFLDWRASKWEYWL
;
A
#
# COMPACT_ATOMS: atom_id res chain seq x y z
N MET A 1 -23.20 8.62 9.89
CA MET A 1 -22.52 8.84 11.19
C MET A 1 -21.39 7.84 11.50
N VAL A 2 -21.45 6.58 11.03
CA VAL A 2 -20.43 5.55 11.35
C VAL A 2 -19.05 5.86 10.76
N LEU A 3 -18.96 6.21 9.47
CA LEU A 3 -17.68 6.52 8.80
C LEU A 3 -16.91 7.67 9.46
N ARG A 4 -17.61 8.71 9.94
CA ARG A 4 -17.00 9.84 10.67
C ARG A 4 -16.39 9.43 12.01
N LYS A 5 -16.93 8.39 12.66
CA LYS A 5 -16.34 7.85 13.91
C LYS A 5 -15.08 7.03 13.63
N ILE A 6 -15.07 6.25 12.54
CA ILE A 6 -13.94 5.38 12.17
C ILE A 6 -12.80 6.19 11.56
N PHE A 7 -13.14 7.15 10.70
CA PHE A 7 -12.20 7.98 9.95
C PHE A 7 -12.44 9.48 10.21
N PRO A 8 -12.20 9.97 11.44
CA PRO A 8 -12.51 11.35 11.81
C PRO A 8 -11.72 12.37 10.99
N SER A 9 -10.44 12.11 10.68
CA SER A 9 -9.57 13.03 9.92
C SER A 9 -9.92 13.18 8.44
N MET A 10 -10.95 12.46 7.95
CA MET A 10 -11.50 12.66 6.60
C MET A 10 -12.53 13.79 6.54
N TYR A 11 -13.02 14.24 7.69
CA TYR A 11 -14.02 15.31 7.79
C TYR A 11 -13.42 16.51 8.51
N SER A 12 -13.84 17.71 8.10
CA SER A 12 -13.43 18.93 8.80
C SER A 12 -13.91 18.89 10.26
N GLN A 13 -13.03 19.31 11.16
CA GLN A 13 -13.35 19.47 12.57
C GLN A 13 -13.93 20.87 12.84
N SER A 14 -14.38 21.09 14.07
CA SER A 14 -14.84 22.41 14.52
C SER A 14 -13.65 23.37 14.62
N ASP A 15 -13.90 24.65 14.36
CA ASP A 15 -12.91 25.72 14.42
C ASP A 15 -12.44 26.02 15.86
N GLU A 16 -13.16 25.49 16.85
CA GLU A 16 -12.78 25.55 18.28
C GLU A 16 -11.70 24.53 18.66
N VAL A 17 -11.48 23.50 17.81
CA VAL A 17 -10.47 22.48 18.07
C VAL A 17 -9.13 22.96 17.49
N PRO A 18 -8.03 22.91 18.27
CA PRO A 18 -6.71 23.26 17.76
C PRO A 18 -6.34 22.48 16.49
N ALA A 19 -5.68 23.16 15.56
CA ALA A 19 -5.17 22.56 14.34
C ALA A 19 -4.19 21.42 14.62
N ARG A 20 -4.22 20.39 13.77
CA ARG A 20 -3.28 19.26 13.81
C ARG A 20 -2.97 18.75 12.41
N SER A 21 -2.14 19.49 11.69
CA SER A 21 -1.73 19.28 10.30
C SER A 21 -1.12 17.89 10.05
N ARG A 22 -0.39 17.31 11.03
CA ARG A 22 0.14 15.94 10.91
C ARG A 22 -0.94 14.87 10.63
N ASN A 23 -2.19 15.14 10.98
CA ASN A 23 -3.30 14.24 10.69
C ASN A 23 -3.59 14.09 9.18
N ALA A 24 -3.05 14.98 8.33
CA ALA A 24 -3.14 14.86 6.87
C ALA A 24 -2.48 13.57 6.34
N THR A 25 -1.46 13.05 7.04
CA THR A 25 -0.75 11.82 6.64
C THR A 25 -1.11 10.60 7.49
N LEU A 26 -2.10 10.73 8.38
CA LEU A 26 -2.42 9.73 9.39
C LEU A 26 -2.73 8.36 8.78
N TYR A 27 -3.63 8.31 7.79
CA TYR A 27 -4.03 7.02 7.20
C TYR A 27 -2.95 6.44 6.31
N LEU A 28 -2.20 7.28 5.59
CA LEU A 28 -1.02 6.85 4.85
C LEU A 28 -0.01 6.17 5.78
N LEU A 29 0.34 6.80 6.90
CA LEU A 29 1.30 6.24 7.87
C LEU A 29 0.78 5.00 8.59
N ARG A 30 -0.54 4.84 8.73
CA ARG A 30 -1.17 3.58 9.18
C ARG A 30 -0.99 2.47 8.13
N CYS A 31 -1.13 2.78 6.85
CA CYS A 31 -0.83 1.82 5.78
C CYS A 31 0.65 1.44 5.77
N VAL A 32 1.57 2.41 5.89
CA VAL A 32 3.02 2.12 5.98
C VAL A 32 3.35 1.26 7.20
N PHE A 33 2.63 1.42 8.32
CA PHE A 33 2.71 0.51 9.45
C PHE A 33 2.22 -0.90 9.10
N LEU A 34 1.05 -1.03 8.45
CA LEU A 34 0.54 -2.34 8.01
C LEU A 34 1.45 -3.03 6.99
N MET A 35 2.23 -2.27 6.21
CA MET A 35 3.27 -2.81 5.32
C MET A 35 4.50 -3.34 6.07
N GLY A 36 4.52 -3.30 7.41
CA GLY A 36 5.62 -3.81 8.21
C GLY A 36 6.85 -2.90 8.26
N ILE A 37 6.76 -1.67 7.73
CA ILE A 37 7.91 -0.79 7.52
C ILE A 37 8.21 0.08 8.76
N ARG A 38 7.20 0.41 9.57
CA ARG A 38 7.37 1.23 10.77
C ARG A 38 7.80 0.42 11.99
N ARG A 39 8.22 1.12 13.04
CA ARG A 39 8.59 0.48 14.31
C ARG A 39 7.35 -0.12 15.00
N PRO A 40 7.39 -1.41 15.37
CA PRO A 40 6.33 -2.04 16.15
C PRO A 40 6.18 -1.47 17.57
N PRO A 41 4.97 -1.49 18.14
CA PRO A 41 4.76 -1.32 19.58
C PRO A 41 5.33 -2.53 20.35
N GLN A 42 5.90 -2.29 21.54
CA GLN A 42 6.63 -3.30 22.34
C GLN A 42 5.82 -4.58 22.62
N HIS A 43 4.50 -4.45 22.78
CA HIS A 43 3.66 -5.55 23.23
C HIS A 43 3.33 -6.59 22.14
N TYR A 44 3.47 -6.23 20.85
CA TYR A 44 3.24 -7.11 19.71
C TYR A 44 4.50 -7.25 18.83
N LEU A 45 5.67 -7.00 19.40
CA LEU A 45 6.94 -6.93 18.67
C LEU A 45 7.17 -8.14 17.77
N LEU A 46 7.09 -9.34 18.35
CA LEU A 46 7.36 -10.59 17.64
C LEU A 46 6.35 -10.84 16.51
N ALA A 47 5.06 -10.70 16.80
CA ALA A 47 3.99 -10.90 15.82
C ALA A 47 4.14 -9.92 14.64
N TYR A 48 4.45 -8.65 14.93
CA TYR A 48 4.68 -7.65 13.90
C TYR A 48 5.97 -7.91 13.11
N CYS A 49 7.06 -8.35 13.76
CA CYS A 49 8.29 -8.72 13.07
C CYS A 49 8.07 -9.89 12.10
N LEU A 50 7.35 -10.93 12.53
CA LEU A 50 7.00 -12.06 11.67
C LEU A 50 6.10 -11.63 10.51
N TRP A 51 5.08 -10.80 10.78
CA TRP A 51 4.23 -10.21 9.75
C TRP A 51 5.02 -9.39 8.73
N SER A 52 5.88 -8.48 9.21
CA SER A 52 6.73 -7.63 8.38
C SER A 52 7.67 -8.47 7.52
N LEU A 53 8.31 -9.48 8.13
CA LEU A 53 9.20 -10.39 7.41
C LEU A 53 8.44 -11.15 6.32
N ALA A 54 7.29 -11.76 6.65
CA ALA A 54 6.48 -12.51 5.69
C ALA A 54 5.98 -11.63 4.54
N LEU A 55 5.49 -10.43 4.83
CA LEU A 55 4.96 -9.49 3.83
C LEU A 55 6.06 -8.96 2.91
N ASN A 56 7.22 -8.56 3.45
CA ASN A 56 8.31 -8.03 2.63
C ASN A 56 9.04 -9.15 1.86
N LEU A 57 9.21 -10.35 2.45
CA LEU A 57 9.75 -11.49 1.71
C LEU A 57 8.84 -11.86 0.52
N SER A 58 7.53 -11.93 0.72
CA SER A 58 6.58 -12.27 -0.34
C SER A 58 6.47 -11.19 -1.41
N SER A 59 6.16 -9.95 -1.02
CA SER A 59 5.81 -8.89 -1.98
C SER A 59 7.03 -8.12 -2.50
N THR A 60 8.02 -7.82 -1.65
CA THR A 60 9.16 -6.96 -2.01
C THR A 60 10.30 -7.73 -2.67
N PHE A 61 10.47 -9.01 -2.33
CA PHE A 61 11.59 -9.81 -2.85
C PHE A 61 11.12 -10.96 -3.75
N TYR A 62 10.22 -11.81 -3.25
CA TYR A 62 9.81 -13.00 -3.98
C TYR A 62 9.03 -12.66 -5.25
N GLN A 63 8.05 -11.76 -5.20
CA GLN A 63 7.25 -11.40 -6.36
C GLN A 63 8.07 -10.88 -7.56
N PRO A 64 8.97 -9.87 -7.43
CA PRO A 64 9.77 -9.41 -8.57
C PRO A 64 10.75 -10.48 -9.09
N LEU A 65 11.32 -11.30 -8.20
CA LEU A 65 12.21 -12.40 -8.59
C LEU A 65 11.44 -13.52 -9.31
N SER A 66 10.26 -13.86 -8.82
CA SER A 66 9.37 -14.88 -9.39
C SER A 66 8.94 -14.49 -10.81
N ILE A 67 8.56 -13.23 -11.03
CA ILE A 67 8.25 -12.72 -12.37
C ILE A 67 9.47 -12.78 -13.29
N LEU A 68 10.66 -12.41 -12.79
CA LEU A 68 11.90 -12.51 -13.56
C LEU A 68 12.22 -13.96 -13.95
N THR A 69 12.06 -14.92 -13.04
CA THR A 69 12.26 -16.34 -13.34
C THR A 69 11.25 -16.87 -14.35
N ALA A 70 9.97 -16.48 -14.23
CA ALA A 70 8.94 -16.86 -15.19
C ALA A 70 9.28 -16.34 -16.60
N TYR A 71 9.81 -15.11 -16.67
CA TYR A 71 10.31 -14.53 -17.92
C TYR A 71 11.46 -15.36 -18.51
N ILE A 72 12.50 -15.66 -17.74
CA ILE A 72 13.67 -16.38 -18.25
C ILE A 72 13.28 -17.77 -18.78
N ILE A 73 12.32 -18.44 -18.14
CA ILE A 73 11.91 -19.81 -18.50
C ILE A 73 10.92 -19.82 -19.68
N HIS A 74 9.92 -18.92 -19.71
CA HIS A 74 8.77 -19.03 -20.62
C HIS A 74 8.66 -17.90 -21.67
N ILE A 75 9.66 -17.02 -21.81
CA ILE A 75 9.59 -15.90 -22.77
C ILE A 75 9.33 -16.34 -24.22
N SER A 76 9.84 -17.51 -24.61
CA SER A 76 9.66 -18.07 -25.95
C SER A 76 8.24 -18.59 -26.21
N GLU A 77 7.44 -18.77 -25.17
CA GLU A 77 6.07 -19.30 -25.25
C GLU A 77 5.02 -18.18 -25.25
N PHE A 78 5.42 -16.93 -24.99
CA PHE A 78 4.48 -15.82 -24.91
C PHE A 78 4.03 -15.34 -26.29
N THR A 79 2.72 -15.18 -26.43
CA THR A 79 2.18 -14.36 -27.51
C THR A 79 2.58 -12.89 -27.31
N PRO A 80 2.56 -12.05 -28.37
CA PRO A 80 2.89 -10.62 -28.23
C PRO A 80 2.04 -9.90 -27.18
N GLY A 81 0.75 -10.25 -27.05
CA GLY A 81 -0.14 -9.66 -26.05
C GLY A 81 0.20 -10.06 -24.61
N GLU A 82 0.51 -11.34 -24.39
CA GLU A 82 0.93 -11.86 -23.09
C GLU A 82 2.29 -11.27 -22.66
N PHE A 83 3.21 -11.15 -23.61
CA PHE A 83 4.51 -10.54 -23.37
C PHE A 83 4.38 -9.08 -22.89
N LEU A 84 3.59 -8.25 -23.60
CA LEU A 84 3.40 -6.84 -23.22
C LEU A 84 2.71 -6.69 -21.87
N THR A 85 1.72 -7.53 -21.59
CA THR A 85 1.00 -7.53 -20.30
C THR A 85 1.92 -7.94 -19.16
N SER A 86 2.69 -9.01 -19.34
CA SER A 86 3.67 -9.48 -18.35
C SER A 86 4.76 -8.43 -18.10
N LEU A 87 5.13 -7.66 -19.12
CA LEU A 87 6.20 -6.66 -19.02
C LEU A 87 5.74 -5.50 -18.15
N GLN A 88 4.50 -5.05 -18.35
CA GLN A 88 3.85 -4.05 -17.52
C GLN A 88 3.80 -4.50 -16.05
N VAL A 89 3.44 -5.78 -15.80
CA VAL A 89 3.40 -6.35 -14.45
C VAL A 89 4.78 -6.40 -13.82
N ALA A 90 5.82 -6.79 -14.58
CA ALA A 90 7.20 -6.83 -14.12
C ALA A 90 7.68 -5.42 -13.68
N PHE A 91 7.51 -4.41 -14.55
CA PHE A 91 7.86 -3.03 -14.20
C PHE A 91 7.12 -2.53 -12.96
N ASN A 92 5.85 -2.89 -12.80
CA ASN A 92 5.07 -2.54 -11.62
C ASN A 92 5.63 -3.20 -10.36
N ALA A 93 5.91 -4.51 -10.38
CA ALA A 93 6.45 -5.25 -9.24
C ALA A 93 7.82 -4.71 -8.79
N TRP A 94 8.73 -4.45 -9.74
CA TRP A 94 10.04 -3.86 -9.45
C TRP A 94 9.95 -2.40 -8.97
N SER A 95 9.06 -1.60 -9.56
CA SER A 95 8.83 -0.21 -9.12
C SER A 95 8.22 -0.15 -7.74
N CYS A 96 7.27 -1.05 -7.43
CA CYS A 96 6.66 -1.17 -6.12
C CYS A 96 7.70 -1.57 -5.07
N SER A 97 8.52 -2.58 -5.37
CA SER A 97 9.59 -3.05 -4.48
C SER A 97 10.61 -1.94 -4.19
N THR A 98 11.04 -1.22 -5.23
CA THR A 98 11.92 -0.05 -5.09
C THR A 98 11.27 1.04 -4.23
N LYS A 99 9.99 1.36 -4.45
CA LYS A 99 9.25 2.34 -3.63
C LYS A 99 9.20 1.91 -2.16
N VAL A 100 8.94 0.63 -1.88
CA VAL A 100 8.93 0.09 -0.51
C VAL A 100 10.29 0.27 0.16
N ILE A 101 11.38 -0.05 -0.54
CA ILE A 101 12.74 0.13 -0.03
C ILE A 101 13.03 1.61 0.27
N ILE A 102 12.67 2.52 -0.65
CA ILE A 102 12.83 3.97 -0.44
C ILE A 102 12.05 4.42 0.80
N VAL A 103 10.79 4.01 0.94
CA VAL A 103 9.97 4.33 2.10
C VAL A 103 10.61 3.76 3.37
N TRP A 104 11.14 2.55 3.33
CA TRP A 104 11.80 1.93 4.48
C TRP A 104 13.02 2.73 4.96
N LEU A 105 13.85 3.19 4.03
CA LEU A 105 15.01 4.04 4.33
C LEU A 105 14.61 5.42 4.85
N LEU A 106 13.54 6.00 4.32
CA LEU A 106 13.16 7.38 4.58
C LEU A 106 12.01 7.54 5.58
N VAL A 107 11.46 6.45 6.13
CA VAL A 107 10.24 6.50 6.98
C VAL A 107 10.42 7.42 8.19
N ARG A 108 11.63 7.48 8.76
CA ARG A 108 11.94 8.38 9.89
C ARG A 108 11.83 9.86 9.53
N ARG A 109 12.01 10.22 8.25
CA ARG A 109 11.82 11.60 7.79
C ARG A 109 10.35 12.02 7.80
N PHE A 110 9.40 11.08 7.70
CA PHE A 110 7.99 11.40 7.91
C PHE A 110 7.70 11.78 9.36
N ASP A 111 8.35 11.11 10.33
CA ASP A 111 8.21 11.47 11.73
C ASP A 111 8.78 12.87 11.99
N ALA A 112 9.99 13.16 11.49
CA ALA A 112 10.58 14.49 11.59
C ALA A 112 9.75 15.58 10.89
N ALA A 113 9.15 15.28 9.73
CA ALA A 113 8.25 16.22 9.05
C ALA A 113 6.98 16.50 9.86
N ASN A 114 6.44 15.49 10.57
CA ASN A 114 5.30 15.68 11.47
C ASN A 114 5.68 16.55 12.68
N ASP A 115 6.89 16.43 13.21
CA ASP A 115 7.36 17.27 14.31
C ASP A 115 7.45 18.74 13.88
N ILE A 116 7.91 19.01 12.65
CA ILE A 116 7.91 20.37 12.06
C ILE A 116 6.47 20.90 11.90
N LEU A 117 5.54 20.05 11.42
CA LEU A 117 4.13 20.43 11.31
C LEU A 117 3.52 20.77 12.68
N ASP A 118 3.86 20.01 13.72
CA ASP A 118 3.39 20.28 15.09
C ASP A 118 3.95 21.63 15.61
N GLU A 119 5.19 22.00 15.28
CA GLU A 119 5.74 23.33 15.61
C GLU A 119 5.03 24.47 14.87
N LEU A 120 4.71 24.28 13.59
CA LEU A 120 3.98 25.26 12.79
C LEU A 120 2.54 25.44 13.29
N ASP A 121 1.87 24.34 13.66
CA ASP A 121 0.51 24.36 14.20
C ASP A 121 0.45 25.13 15.53
N ALA A 122 1.50 25.05 16.36
CA ALA A 122 1.58 25.76 17.64
C ALA A 122 1.61 27.30 17.49
N ARG A 123 1.92 27.82 16.29
CA ARG A 123 1.94 29.26 16.00
C ARG A 123 0.58 29.79 15.55
N LEU A 124 -0.37 28.92 15.23
CA LEU A 124 -1.72 29.29 14.80
C LEU A 124 -2.53 29.76 16.01
N SER A 125 -3.19 30.90 15.89
CA SER A 125 -3.87 31.56 17.03
C SER A 125 -5.33 31.88 16.77
N THR A 126 -5.76 31.86 15.50
CA THR A 126 -7.12 32.26 15.13
C THR A 126 -7.98 31.06 14.71
N PRO A 127 -9.28 31.03 15.05
CA PRO A 127 -10.18 29.97 14.61
C PRO A 127 -10.22 29.80 13.08
N GLY A 128 -10.09 30.91 12.34
CA GLY A 128 -10.06 30.87 10.87
C GLY A 128 -8.80 30.20 10.30
N GLU A 129 -7.67 30.22 11.01
CA GLU A 129 -6.48 29.45 10.67
C GLU A 129 -6.68 27.96 10.95
N TYR A 130 -7.28 27.61 12.09
CA TYR A 130 -7.62 26.23 12.43
C TYR A 130 -8.56 25.61 11.40
N ALA A 131 -9.60 26.36 10.99
CA ALA A 131 -10.54 25.95 9.96
C ALA A 131 -9.85 25.59 8.64
N LYS A 132 -8.86 26.39 8.21
CA LYS A 132 -8.08 26.14 6.99
C LYS A 132 -7.31 24.83 7.11
N VAL A 133 -6.61 24.61 8.22
CA VAL A 133 -5.86 23.36 8.44
C VAL A 133 -6.80 22.15 8.44
N HIS A 134 -7.91 22.21 9.18
CA HIS A 134 -8.89 21.13 9.25
C HIS A 134 -9.44 20.77 7.86
N ARG A 135 -9.70 21.77 7.01
CA ARG A 135 -10.14 21.56 5.64
C ARG A 135 -9.07 20.86 4.79
N GLU A 136 -7.82 21.30 4.87
CA GLU A 136 -6.74 20.68 4.08
C GLU A 136 -6.40 19.27 4.56
N VAL A 137 -6.47 19.01 5.88
CA VAL A 137 -6.36 17.65 6.45
C VAL A 137 -7.46 16.74 5.92
N ALA A 138 -8.71 17.20 5.95
CA ALA A 138 -9.85 16.46 5.44
C ALA A 138 -9.72 16.16 3.94
N ARG A 139 -9.29 17.16 3.16
CA ARG A 139 -9.07 17.03 1.72
C ARG A 139 -7.95 16.05 1.39
N SER A 140 -6.81 16.13 2.08
CA SER A 140 -5.67 15.24 1.89
C SER A 140 -6.06 13.78 2.14
N ASN A 141 -6.71 13.52 3.28
CA ASN A 141 -7.21 12.19 3.61
C ASN A 141 -8.30 11.72 2.63
N GLY A 142 -9.19 12.61 2.19
CA GLY A 142 -10.21 12.30 1.18
C GLY A 142 -9.59 11.83 -0.15
N ILE A 143 -8.57 12.55 -0.65
CA ILE A 143 -7.82 12.15 -1.85
C ILE A 143 -7.18 10.77 -1.64
N PHE A 144 -6.54 10.54 -0.49
CA PHE A 144 -5.95 9.25 -0.16
C PHE A 144 -6.98 8.11 -0.19
N PHE A 145 -8.18 8.31 0.38
CA PHE A 145 -9.23 7.30 0.36
C PHE A 145 -9.78 7.03 -1.03
N VAL A 146 -9.95 8.05 -1.86
CA VAL A 146 -10.37 7.87 -3.27
C VAL A 146 -9.32 7.03 -4.00
N PHE A 147 -8.04 7.38 -3.88
CA PHE A 147 -6.96 6.60 -4.48
C PHE A 147 -6.96 5.15 -4.00
N MET A 148 -7.05 4.93 -2.67
CA MET A 148 -7.03 3.59 -2.10
C MET A 148 -8.24 2.77 -2.52
N THR A 149 -9.42 3.38 -2.62
CA THR A 149 -10.65 2.70 -3.06
C THR A 149 -10.53 2.23 -4.51
N VAL A 150 -10.06 3.11 -5.41
CA VAL A 150 -9.84 2.75 -6.81
C VAL A 150 -8.80 1.65 -6.93
N TYR A 151 -7.69 1.76 -6.20
CA TYR A 151 -6.63 0.76 -6.21
C TYR A 151 -7.10 -0.61 -5.70
N MET A 152 -7.83 -0.63 -4.58
CA MET A 152 -8.38 -1.87 -4.01
C MET A 152 -9.45 -2.49 -4.91
N ALA A 153 -10.28 -1.68 -5.57
CA ALA A 153 -11.26 -2.17 -6.53
C ALA A 153 -10.56 -2.84 -7.73
N TYR A 154 -9.52 -2.21 -8.27
CA TYR A 154 -8.71 -2.79 -9.34
C TYR A 154 -8.01 -4.10 -8.92
N ALA A 155 -7.33 -4.10 -7.77
CA ALA A 155 -6.62 -5.27 -7.25
C ALA A 155 -7.58 -6.45 -6.99
N THR A 156 -8.73 -6.16 -6.37
CA THR A 156 -9.77 -7.17 -6.08
C THR A 156 -10.40 -7.71 -7.37
N SER A 157 -10.69 -6.84 -8.35
CA SER A 157 -11.25 -7.29 -9.63
C SER A 157 -10.26 -8.18 -10.39
N THR A 158 -8.97 -7.81 -10.37
CA THR A 158 -7.89 -8.62 -10.98
C THR A 158 -7.76 -9.98 -10.28
N PHE A 159 -7.85 -10.01 -8.95
CA PHE A 159 -7.87 -11.25 -8.19
C PHE A 159 -9.03 -12.15 -8.57
N LEU A 160 -10.25 -11.62 -8.52
CA LEU A 160 -11.46 -12.39 -8.81
C LEU A 160 -11.46 -12.91 -10.25
N ALA A 161 -10.97 -12.12 -11.21
CA ALA A 161 -10.80 -12.57 -12.58
C ALA A 161 -9.79 -13.72 -12.70
N ALA A 162 -8.63 -13.62 -12.04
CA ALA A 162 -7.62 -14.68 -12.04
C ALA A 162 -8.16 -15.98 -11.43
N VAL A 163 -8.85 -15.89 -10.29
CA VAL A 163 -9.53 -17.02 -9.64
C VAL A 163 -10.59 -17.64 -10.56
N ALA A 164 -11.41 -16.83 -11.24
CA ALA A 164 -12.45 -17.31 -12.15
C ALA A 164 -11.86 -18.03 -13.40
N ILE A 165 -10.69 -17.58 -13.87
CA ILE A 165 -10.01 -18.19 -15.02
C ILE A 165 -9.24 -19.46 -14.60
N GLY A 166 -8.91 -19.60 -13.32
CA GLY A 166 -8.12 -20.72 -12.77
C GLY A 166 -6.63 -20.54 -13.02
N VAL A 167 -6.14 -19.29 -12.99
CA VAL A 167 -4.73 -18.96 -13.15
C VAL A 167 -4.24 -18.15 -11.95
N PRO A 168 -2.98 -18.31 -11.50
CA PRO A 168 -2.45 -17.50 -10.43
C PRO A 168 -2.45 -16.02 -10.81
N MET A 169 -2.81 -15.19 -9.83
CA MET A 169 -2.75 -13.74 -9.99
C MET A 169 -1.34 -13.33 -10.42
N TYR A 170 -1.26 -12.51 -11.48
CA TYR A 170 0.00 -12.04 -12.08
C TYR A 170 0.90 -13.13 -12.67
N GLN A 171 0.41 -14.37 -12.82
CA GLN A 171 1.16 -15.50 -13.38
C GLN A 171 2.53 -15.71 -12.70
N ASN A 172 2.62 -15.44 -11.39
CA ASN A 172 3.84 -15.68 -10.62
C ASN A 172 4.27 -17.14 -10.77
N TYR A 173 5.58 -17.36 -10.84
CA TYR A 173 6.16 -18.69 -10.75
C TYR A 173 6.07 -19.21 -9.32
N TYR A 174 5.25 -20.25 -9.12
CA TYR A 174 5.15 -20.99 -7.88
C TYR A 174 5.91 -22.31 -8.03
N PRO A 175 7.02 -22.52 -7.29
CA PRO A 175 7.68 -23.80 -7.29
C PRO A 175 6.68 -24.87 -6.83
N PHE A 176 6.60 -25.98 -7.57
CA PHE A 176 5.72 -27.14 -7.34
C PHE A 176 4.23 -26.99 -7.73
N LEU A 177 3.82 -25.87 -8.33
CA LEU A 177 2.44 -25.70 -8.85
C LEU A 177 2.45 -25.56 -10.37
N ASP A 178 2.07 -26.62 -11.10
CA ASP A 178 1.88 -26.57 -12.56
C ASP A 178 0.44 -26.17 -12.91
N TRP A 179 0.13 -24.89 -12.67
CA TRP A 179 -1.17 -24.32 -13.01
C TRP A 179 -1.48 -24.32 -14.51
N ARG A 180 -0.50 -24.64 -15.37
CA ARG A 180 -0.70 -24.78 -16.82
C ARG A 180 -1.10 -26.20 -17.22
N ALA A 181 -0.83 -27.21 -16.39
CA ALA A 181 -1.21 -28.59 -16.65
C ALA A 181 -2.75 -28.79 -16.66
N SER A 182 -3.47 -28.21 -15.70
CA SER A 182 -4.94 -28.16 -15.73
C SER A 182 -5.53 -27.09 -14.81
N LYS A 183 -6.78 -26.68 -15.08
CA LYS A 183 -7.53 -25.74 -14.21
C LYS A 183 -7.80 -26.29 -12.80
N TRP A 184 -7.72 -27.62 -12.61
CA TRP A 184 -7.90 -28.25 -11.31
C TRP A 184 -6.63 -28.24 -10.48
N GLU A 185 -5.44 -28.25 -11.12
CA GLU A 185 -4.16 -28.15 -10.41
C GLU A 185 -3.97 -26.78 -9.75
N TYR A 186 -4.70 -25.75 -10.17
CA TYR A 186 -4.75 -24.47 -9.46
C TYR A 186 -5.34 -24.58 -8.02
N TRP A 187 -6.20 -25.55 -7.76
CA TRP A 187 -6.87 -25.73 -6.46
C TRP A 187 -6.26 -26.83 -5.58
N LEU A 188 -5.22 -27.52 -6.07
CA LEU A 188 -4.46 -28.54 -5.37
C LEU A 188 -3.30 -27.92 -4.58
#